data_AF-A0A1Y3C5E9-F1
#
_entry.id   AF-A0A1Y3C5E9-F1
#
_cell.length_a   1.000
_cell.length_b   1.000
_cell.length_c   1.000
_cell.angle_alpha   90.00
_cell.angle_beta   90.00
_cell.angle_gamma   90.00
#
_symmetry.space_group_name_H-M   'P 1'
#
loop_
_entity.id
_entity.type
_entity.pdbx_description
1 polymer ?
#
loop_
_entity_poly.entity_id
_entity_poly.type
_entity_poly.pdbx_seq_one_letter_code
_entity_poly.pdbx_strand_id
1 'polypeptide(L)'
;MKKSLLASLCVAALALTACDKKTNEAPASSATSTTSTSTTTQPVTTSLSSNNSADIKSDLDQIQMLSNRNSQEATDLQNKANQAAQKGDKAALTSTVAQMKTYINKFNQELDTLKLKSGEVNVVRDKIKESNNLGIALAETSLESSPDKQKVTELQNRAAQLQKELMTEMQALQNQVKTTPAKTAP
;
A
#
# COMPACT_ATOMS: atom_id res chain seq x y z
N MET A 1 -30.94 20.14 -1.30
CA MET A 1 -30.91 18.67 -1.43
C MET A 1 -29.50 18.20 -1.11
N LYS A 2 -29.35 17.44 -0.01
CA LYS A 2 -28.07 16.98 0.53
C LYS A 2 -27.64 15.73 -0.24
N LYS A 3 -26.56 15.80 -1.02
CA LYS A 3 -25.89 14.61 -1.57
C LYS A 3 -24.54 14.52 -0.89
N SER A 4 -24.48 13.75 0.20
CA SER A 4 -23.24 13.37 0.86
C SER A 4 -22.41 12.52 -0.11
N LEU A 5 -21.43 13.15 -0.77
CA LEU A 5 -20.49 12.51 -1.70
C LEU A 5 -19.27 11.89 -0.99
N LEU A 6 -19.22 11.92 0.34
CA LEU A 6 -18.13 11.36 1.16
C LEU A 6 -18.41 9.90 1.57
N ALA A 7 -18.83 9.07 0.62
CA ALA A 7 -18.95 7.64 0.85
C ALA A 7 -17.69 6.93 0.37
N SER A 8 -16.97 6.33 1.32
CA SER A 8 -16.01 5.25 1.11
C SER A 8 -14.61 5.62 0.59
N LEU A 9 -13.84 6.33 1.42
CA LEU A 9 -12.38 6.13 1.43
C LEU A 9 -12.07 4.98 2.41
N CYS A 10 -12.59 3.78 2.11
CA CYS A 10 -12.24 2.57 2.86
C CYS A 10 -10.85 2.11 2.41
N VAL A 11 -9.83 2.51 3.17
CA VAL A 11 -8.53 1.83 3.14
C VAL A 11 -8.79 0.44 3.72
N ALA A 12 -8.90 -0.55 2.83
CA ALA A 12 -9.02 -1.94 3.24
C ALA A 12 -7.74 -2.31 4.00
N ALA A 13 -7.81 -2.31 5.32
CA ALA A 13 -6.83 -2.96 6.18
C ALA A 13 -6.83 -4.45 5.79
N LEU A 14 -5.80 -4.87 5.06
CA LEU A 14 -5.53 -6.27 4.80
C LEU A 14 -5.06 -6.90 6.12
N ALA A 15 -6.00 -7.16 7.02
CA ALA A 15 -5.76 -7.98 8.19
C ALA A 15 -5.56 -9.43 7.70
N LEU A 16 -4.32 -9.77 7.31
CA LEU A 16 -3.87 -11.15 7.27
C LEU A 16 -3.83 -11.63 8.73
N THR A 17 -4.95 -12.18 9.22
CA THR A 17 -4.97 -12.97 10.44
C THR A 17 -4.18 -14.25 10.17
N ALA A 18 -2.87 -14.21 10.37
CA ALA A 18 -2.05 -15.40 10.51
C ALA A 18 -2.30 -15.96 11.92
N CYS A 19 -3.10 -17.02 12.01
CA CYS A 19 -3.26 -17.78 13.23
C CYS A 19 -1.92 -18.39 13.64
N ASP A 20 -1.56 -18.13 14.89
CA ASP A 20 -0.43 -18.62 15.65
C ASP A 20 -0.40 -20.17 15.68
N LYS A 21 0.71 -20.78 15.30
CA LYS A 21 1.04 -22.14 15.76
C LYS A 21 2.56 -22.39 15.81
N LYS A 22 3.12 -22.00 16.95
CA LYS A 22 4.09 -22.73 17.83
C LYS A 22 5.30 -23.43 17.19
N THR A 23 6.46 -22.84 17.50
CA THR A 23 7.84 -23.33 17.69
C THR A 23 8.09 -24.84 17.76
N ASN A 24 9.15 -25.31 17.08
CA ASN A 24 10.09 -26.28 17.66
C ASN A 24 11.52 -26.14 17.08
N GLU A 25 12.52 -26.22 17.96
CA GLU A 25 13.97 -26.03 17.70
C GLU A 25 14.70 -27.32 17.24
N ALA A 26 15.68 -27.13 16.32
CA ALA A 26 17.05 -27.70 16.17
C ALA A 26 17.33 -29.25 16.14
N PRO A 27 18.55 -29.77 15.76
CA PRO A 27 19.78 -29.19 15.16
C PRO A 27 20.50 -29.98 14.01
N ALA A 28 21.52 -29.33 13.40
CA ALA A 28 22.83 -29.78 12.85
C ALA A 28 22.99 -30.90 11.77
N SER A 29 23.64 -30.57 10.62
CA SER A 29 25.03 -30.99 10.30
C SER A 29 25.55 -30.49 8.93
N SER A 30 26.74 -29.90 9.00
CA SER A 30 27.91 -29.85 8.10
C SER A 30 27.81 -30.15 6.59
N ALA A 31 28.29 -29.21 5.76
CA ALA A 31 29.24 -29.50 4.68
C ALA A 31 30.02 -28.24 4.26
N THR A 32 31.34 -28.32 4.41
CA THR A 32 32.34 -27.40 3.88
C THR A 32 32.40 -27.48 2.35
N SER A 33 32.50 -26.34 1.66
CA SER A 33 33.22 -26.21 0.39
C SER A 33 33.63 -24.76 0.17
N THR A 34 34.93 -24.51 0.34
CA THR A 34 35.65 -23.31 -0.06
C THR A 34 35.77 -23.24 -1.58
N THR A 35 35.30 -22.15 -2.19
CA THR A 35 35.91 -21.63 -3.42
C THR A 35 35.91 -20.12 -3.38
N SER A 36 37.10 -19.54 -3.33
CA SER A 36 37.35 -18.11 -3.47
C SER A 36 37.24 -17.71 -4.93
N THR A 37 36.44 -16.68 -5.23
CA THR A 37 36.57 -15.92 -6.48
C THR A 37 36.18 -14.47 -6.27
N SER A 38 37.23 -13.65 -6.29
CA SER A 38 37.36 -12.25 -6.71
C SER A 38 36.10 -11.35 -6.73
N THR A 39 36.17 -10.36 -5.85
CA THR A 39 35.31 -9.18 -5.75
C THR A 39 35.45 -8.30 -7.00
N THR A 40 34.43 -8.30 -7.85
CA THR A 40 34.15 -7.20 -8.79
C THR A 40 32.90 -6.51 -8.29
N THR A 41 33.06 -5.37 -7.60
CA THR A 41 31.96 -4.46 -7.25
C THR A 41 31.44 -3.80 -8.54
N GLN A 42 30.65 -4.55 -9.31
CA GLN A 42 29.69 -3.94 -10.22
C GLN A 42 28.60 -3.25 -9.37
N PRO A 43 28.08 -2.10 -9.82
CA PRO A 43 26.88 -1.55 -9.21
C PRO A 43 25.80 -2.61 -9.37
N VAL A 44 25.38 -3.21 -8.25
CA VAL A 44 24.24 -4.10 -8.22
C VAL A 44 23.04 -3.22 -8.53
N THR A 45 22.68 -3.14 -9.81
CA THR A 45 21.28 -2.92 -10.15
C THR A 45 20.56 -4.10 -9.52
N THR A 46 19.94 -3.87 -8.36
CA THR A 46 19.12 -4.89 -7.72
C THR A 46 17.95 -5.16 -8.65
N SER A 47 18.15 -6.07 -9.60
CA SER A 47 17.11 -6.58 -10.46
C SER A 47 16.05 -7.15 -9.53
N LEU A 48 14.82 -6.66 -9.68
CA LEU A 48 13.70 -7.17 -8.91
C LEU A 48 13.51 -8.65 -9.22
N SER A 49 13.24 -9.46 -8.20
CA SER A 49 12.83 -10.85 -8.38
C SER A 49 11.47 -10.89 -9.06
N SER A 50 11.21 -11.94 -9.83
CA SER A 50 9.87 -12.24 -10.33
C SER A 50 9.46 -13.65 -9.94
N ASN A 51 8.18 -13.82 -9.60
CA ASN A 51 7.55 -15.06 -9.18
C ASN A 51 8.25 -15.74 -7.98
N ASN A 52 8.92 -14.95 -7.13
CA ASN A 52 9.55 -15.43 -5.91
C ASN A 52 8.62 -15.21 -4.72
N SER A 53 7.94 -16.27 -4.28
CA SER A 53 6.95 -16.21 -3.21
C SER A 53 7.51 -15.77 -1.86
N ALA A 54 8.80 -16.01 -1.57
CA ALA A 54 9.44 -15.54 -0.35
C ALA A 54 9.65 -14.02 -0.37
N ASP A 55 10.13 -13.49 -1.50
CA ASP A 55 10.32 -12.05 -1.69
C ASP A 55 8.95 -11.34 -1.73
N ILE A 56 7.96 -11.87 -2.45
CA ILE A 56 6.58 -11.35 -2.47
C ILE A 56 6.01 -11.30 -1.05
N LYS A 57 6.13 -12.38 -0.27
CA LYS A 57 5.64 -12.40 1.11
C LYS A 57 6.33 -11.34 1.97
N SER A 58 7.66 -11.30 1.93
CA SER A 58 8.45 -10.33 2.72
C SER A 58 8.10 -8.89 2.37
N ASP A 59 7.81 -8.62 1.10
CA ASP A 59 7.47 -7.30 0.60
C ASP A 59 6.05 -6.87 0.98
N LEU A 60 5.08 -7.79 0.90
CA LEU A 60 3.72 -7.57 1.38
C LEU A 60 3.71 -7.30 2.89
N ASP A 61 4.49 -8.05 3.67
CA ASP A 61 4.61 -7.84 5.11
C ASP A 61 5.20 -6.44 5.43
N GLN A 62 6.16 -5.95 4.64
CA GLN A 62 6.71 -4.59 4.77
C GLN A 62 5.65 -3.51 4.50
N ILE A 63 4.89 -3.62 3.42
CA ILE A 63 3.80 -2.67 3.11
C ILE A 63 2.73 -2.71 4.21
N GLN A 64 2.38 -3.89 4.72
CA GLN A 64 1.39 -4.04 5.78
C GLN A 64 1.86 -3.40 7.10
N MET A 65 3.11 -3.62 7.49
CA MET A 65 3.69 -2.98 8.68
C MET A 65 3.68 -1.46 8.56
N LEU A 66 4.06 -0.93 7.39
CA LEU A 66 4.02 0.50 7.12
C LEU A 66 2.60 1.07 7.22
N SER A 67 1.63 0.37 6.64
CA SER A 67 0.21 0.75 6.67
C SER A 67 -0.34 0.76 8.10
N ASN A 68 -0.03 -0.27 8.89
CA ASN A 68 -0.46 -0.37 10.29
C ASN A 68 0.14 0.74 11.16
N ARG A 69 1.43 1.09 10.96
CA ARG A 69 2.07 2.17 11.70
C ARG A 69 1.39 3.53 11.47
N ASN A 70 0.87 3.73 10.27
CA ASN A 70 0.29 5.00 9.85
C ASN A 70 -1.25 5.03 9.99
N SER A 71 -1.90 3.90 10.33
CA SER A 71 -3.36 3.78 10.29
C SER A 71 -4.08 4.71 11.27
N GLN A 72 -3.53 4.94 12.46
CA GLN A 72 -4.16 5.80 13.46
C GLN A 72 -4.28 7.24 12.98
N GLU A 73 -3.21 7.80 12.41
CA GLU A 73 -3.21 9.16 11.88
C GLU A 73 -4.20 9.30 10.71
N ALA A 74 -4.24 8.30 9.81
CA ALA A 74 -5.23 8.26 8.74
C ALA A 74 -6.68 8.25 9.27
N THR A 75 -6.97 7.42 10.26
CA THR A 75 -8.30 7.33 10.89
C THR A 75 -8.68 8.63 11.57
N ASP A 76 -7.75 9.27 12.28
CA ASP A 76 -8.02 10.55 12.97
C ASP A 76 -8.32 11.67 11.96
N LEU A 77 -7.57 11.74 10.86
CA LEU A 77 -7.82 12.70 9.79
C LEU A 77 -9.17 12.43 9.11
N GLN A 78 -9.50 11.17 8.81
CA GLN A 78 -10.80 10.80 8.24
C GLN A 78 -11.95 11.20 9.16
N ASN A 79 -11.82 10.96 10.47
CA ASN A 79 -12.81 11.36 11.46
C ASN A 79 -12.99 12.87 11.51
N LYS A 80 -11.90 13.65 11.49
CA LYS A 80 -11.95 15.12 11.44
C LYS A 80 -12.68 15.62 10.19
N ALA A 81 -12.37 15.05 9.03
CA ALA A 81 -13.01 15.45 7.76
C ALA A 81 -14.51 15.14 7.77
N ASN A 82 -14.88 13.95 8.26
CA ASN A 82 -16.29 13.56 8.39
C ASN A 82 -17.05 14.48 9.34
N GLN A 83 -16.46 14.83 10.50
CA GLN A 83 -17.07 15.76 11.45
C GLN A 83 -17.24 17.16 10.85
N ALA A 84 -16.22 17.69 10.17
CA ALA A 84 -16.29 18.99 9.51
C ALA A 84 -17.37 19.00 8.42
N ALA A 85 -17.43 17.97 7.58
CA ALA A 85 -18.44 17.82 6.54
C ALA A 85 -19.87 17.74 7.12
N GLN A 86 -20.08 16.96 8.18
CA GLN A 86 -21.39 16.84 8.85
C GLN A 86 -21.86 18.17 9.44
N LYS A 87 -20.94 18.97 10.00
CA LYS A 87 -21.22 20.30 10.55
C LYS A 87 -21.36 21.38 9.46
N GLY A 88 -21.03 21.07 8.21
CA GLY A 88 -20.93 22.07 7.14
C GLY A 88 -19.79 23.08 7.35
N ASP A 89 -18.81 22.74 8.19
CA ASP A 89 -17.68 23.60 8.51
C ASP A 89 -16.63 23.51 7.39
N LYS A 90 -16.77 24.41 6.41
CA LYS A 90 -15.89 24.45 5.25
C LYS A 90 -14.44 24.73 5.62
N ALA A 91 -14.19 25.59 6.61
CA ALA A 91 -12.83 25.96 7.02
C ALA A 91 -12.12 24.76 7.65
N ALA A 92 -12.79 24.06 8.58
CA ALA A 92 -12.25 22.83 9.17
C ALA A 92 -12.06 21.73 8.13
N LEU A 93 -12.97 21.62 7.16
CA LEU A 93 -12.86 20.64 6.09
C LEU A 93 -11.65 20.92 5.18
N THR A 94 -11.47 22.17 4.74
CA THR A 94 -10.30 22.58 3.94
C THR A 94 -8.99 22.35 4.70
N SER A 95 -8.93 22.73 5.98
CA SER A 95 -7.76 22.47 6.82
C SER A 95 -7.45 20.97 6.96
N THR A 96 -8.49 20.14 7.12
CA THR A 96 -8.30 18.70 7.25
C THR A 96 -7.83 18.07 5.94
N VAL A 97 -8.34 18.50 4.79
CA VAL A 97 -7.87 18.01 3.48
C VAL A 97 -6.40 18.37 3.24
N ALA A 98 -5.96 19.57 3.66
CA ALA A 98 -4.53 19.94 3.61
C ALA A 98 -3.66 19.04 4.50
N GLN A 99 -4.14 18.67 5.69
CA GLN A 99 -3.46 17.71 6.57
C GLN A 99 -3.41 16.31 5.95
N MET A 100 -4.52 15.84 5.36
CA MET A 100 -4.56 14.57 4.63
C MET A 100 -3.55 14.52 3.49
N LYS A 101 -3.44 15.60 2.71
CA LYS A 101 -2.44 15.71 1.64
C LYS A 101 -1.02 15.58 2.16
N THR A 102 -0.72 16.25 3.27
CA THR A 102 0.61 16.18 3.91
C THR A 102 0.91 14.77 4.39
N TYR A 103 -0.04 14.14 5.09
CA TYR A 103 0.06 12.76 5.56
C TYR A 103 0.26 11.78 4.40
N ILE A 104 -0.53 11.88 3.33
CA ILE A 104 -0.44 11.02 2.16
C ILE A 104 0.91 11.18 1.45
N ASN A 105 1.39 12.42 1.27
CA ASN A 105 2.70 12.67 0.66
C ASN A 105 3.82 12.02 1.47
N LYS A 106 3.76 12.13 2.80
CA LYS A 106 4.71 11.44 3.70
C LYS A 106 4.60 9.92 3.55
N PHE A 107 3.39 9.37 3.57
CA PHE A 107 3.18 7.92 3.42
C PHE A 107 3.71 7.40 2.07
N ASN A 108 3.49 8.14 0.97
CA ASN A 108 4.03 7.81 -0.35
C ASN A 108 5.57 7.83 -0.37
N GLN A 109 6.19 8.81 0.30
CA GLN A 109 7.65 8.84 0.46
C GLN A 109 8.16 7.64 1.27
N GLU A 110 7.47 7.29 2.37
CA GLU A 110 7.83 6.11 3.17
C GLU A 110 7.69 4.81 2.35
N LEU A 111 6.67 4.69 1.50
CA LEU A 111 6.54 3.58 0.55
C LEU A 111 7.73 3.51 -0.41
N ASP A 112 8.20 4.63 -0.94
CA ASP A 112 9.37 4.69 -1.82
C ASP A 112 10.67 4.30 -1.12
N THR A 113 10.75 4.50 0.20
CA THR A 113 11.93 4.09 0.98
C THR A 113 12.02 2.59 1.23
N LEU A 114 10.90 1.85 1.12
CA LEU A 114 10.89 0.41 1.33
C LEU A 114 11.84 -0.29 0.34
N LYS A 115 12.62 -1.24 0.82
CA LYS A 115 13.56 -2.03 0.01
C LYS A 115 12.88 -3.30 -0.48
N LEU A 116 11.85 -3.13 -1.31
CA LEU A 116 11.11 -4.25 -1.89
C LEU A 116 11.96 -4.96 -2.94
N LYS A 117 11.85 -6.29 -2.95
CA LYS A 117 12.65 -7.17 -3.80
C LYS A 117 11.87 -7.67 -5.01
N SER A 118 10.57 -7.84 -4.89
CA SER A 118 9.68 -8.37 -5.91
C SER A 118 9.19 -7.29 -6.87
N GLY A 119 9.16 -7.64 -8.17
CA GLY A 119 8.59 -6.79 -9.20
C GLY A 119 7.10 -6.60 -9.00
N GLU A 120 6.41 -7.67 -8.59
CA GLU A 120 4.98 -7.69 -8.42
C GLU A 120 4.51 -6.77 -7.29
N VAL A 121 5.19 -6.78 -6.14
CA VAL A 121 4.80 -5.90 -5.02
C VAL A 121 5.24 -4.46 -5.26
N ASN A 122 6.26 -4.20 -6.11
CA ASN A 122 6.54 -2.85 -6.58
C ASN A 122 5.40 -2.28 -7.44
N VAL A 123 4.78 -3.09 -8.31
CA VAL A 123 3.57 -2.66 -9.05
C VAL A 123 2.44 -2.31 -8.08
N VAL A 124 2.22 -3.13 -7.05
CA VAL A 124 1.23 -2.84 -6.00
C VAL A 124 1.54 -1.54 -5.28
N ARG A 125 2.80 -1.29 -4.91
CA ARG A 125 3.23 -0.02 -4.30
C ARG A 125 2.86 1.18 -5.16
N ASP A 126 3.14 1.10 -6.47
CA ASP A 126 2.84 2.20 -7.39
C ASP A 126 1.34 2.47 -7.49
N LYS A 127 0.52 1.41 -7.50
CA LYS A 127 -0.94 1.55 -7.48
C LYS A 127 -1.49 2.09 -6.16
N ILE A 128 -0.88 1.75 -5.02
CA ILE A 128 -1.23 2.37 -3.73
C ILE A 128 -0.96 3.88 -3.79
N LYS A 129 0.22 4.29 -4.28
CA LYS A 129 0.55 5.72 -4.43
C LYS A 129 -0.40 6.43 -5.39
N GLU A 130 -0.77 5.78 -6.51
CA GLU A 130 -1.75 6.32 -7.45
C GLU A 130 -3.12 6.51 -6.76
N SER A 131 -3.58 5.53 -6.00
CA SER A 131 -4.86 5.58 -5.28
C SER A 131 -4.89 6.72 -4.27
N ASN A 132 -3.80 6.88 -3.54
CA ASN A 132 -3.59 7.97 -2.59
C ASN A 132 -3.66 9.34 -3.28
N ASN A 133 -2.97 9.50 -4.41
CA ASN A 133 -2.97 10.74 -5.18
C ASN A 133 -4.35 11.06 -5.78
N LEU A 134 -5.08 10.05 -6.25
CA LEU A 134 -6.46 10.20 -6.71
C LEU A 134 -7.38 10.65 -5.57
N GLY A 135 -7.21 10.11 -4.37
CA GLY A 135 -7.95 10.52 -3.18
C GLY A 135 -7.74 12.01 -2.84
N ILE A 136 -6.49 12.48 -2.91
CA ILE A 136 -6.18 13.92 -2.75
C ILE A 136 -6.87 14.73 -3.83
N ALA A 137 -6.71 14.35 -5.10
CA ALA A 137 -7.27 15.10 -6.22
C ALA A 137 -8.79 15.22 -6.14
N LEU A 138 -9.48 14.14 -5.75
CA LEU A 138 -10.93 14.14 -5.51
C LEU A 138 -11.31 15.08 -4.36
N ALA A 139 -10.58 15.03 -3.25
CA ALA A 139 -10.85 15.88 -2.09
C ALA A 139 -10.64 17.36 -2.43
N GLU A 140 -9.54 17.71 -3.09
CA GLU A 140 -9.22 19.08 -3.49
C GLU A 140 -10.25 19.61 -4.49
N THR A 141 -10.57 18.85 -5.54
CA THR A 141 -11.57 19.29 -6.53
C THR A 141 -12.96 19.40 -5.92
N SER A 142 -13.31 18.58 -4.95
CA SER A 142 -14.60 18.70 -4.24
C SER A 142 -14.70 19.96 -3.35
N LEU A 143 -13.59 20.58 -3.00
CA LEU A 143 -13.52 21.81 -2.22
C LEU A 143 -13.52 23.08 -3.08
N GLU A 144 -13.33 22.96 -4.39
CA GLU A 144 -13.42 24.08 -5.31
C GLU A 144 -14.82 24.72 -5.23
N SER A 145 -14.90 26.05 -5.40
CA SER A 145 -16.18 26.78 -5.36
C SER A 145 -17.13 26.37 -6.48
N SER A 146 -16.57 25.94 -7.61
CA SER A 146 -17.28 25.36 -8.75
C SER A 146 -16.50 24.17 -9.30
N PRO A 147 -16.66 22.96 -8.71
CA PRO A 147 -15.93 21.77 -9.12
C PRO A 147 -16.20 21.42 -10.58
N ASP A 148 -15.14 21.11 -11.33
CA ASP A 148 -15.27 20.54 -12.66
C ASP A 148 -15.88 19.12 -12.57
N LYS A 149 -17.14 19.00 -13.01
CA LYS A 149 -17.88 17.75 -12.95
C LYS A 149 -17.30 16.65 -13.84
N GLN A 150 -16.69 17.00 -14.98
CA GLN A 150 -16.05 16.03 -15.86
C GLN A 150 -14.82 15.46 -15.16
N LYS A 151 -13.96 16.34 -14.65
CA LYS A 151 -12.78 15.95 -13.87
C LYS A 151 -13.15 15.10 -12.65
N VAL A 152 -14.17 15.47 -11.89
CA VAL A 152 -14.65 14.65 -10.75
C VAL A 152 -15.07 13.26 -11.21
N THR A 153 -15.81 13.16 -12.31
CA THR A 153 -16.29 11.88 -12.85
C THR A 153 -15.12 11.00 -13.32
N GLU A 154 -14.14 11.59 -14.01
CA GLU A 154 -12.93 10.90 -14.47
C GLU A 154 -12.11 10.36 -13.29
N LEU A 155 -11.89 11.19 -12.27
CA LEU A 155 -11.19 10.80 -11.06
C LEU A 155 -11.92 9.67 -10.31
N GLN A 156 -13.25 9.74 -10.21
CA GLN A 156 -14.06 8.69 -9.59
C GLN A 156 -13.98 7.37 -10.37
N ASN A 157 -14.05 7.44 -11.71
CA ASN A 157 -13.92 6.27 -12.57
C ASN A 157 -12.55 5.63 -12.44
N ARG A 158 -11.48 6.43 -12.44
CA ARG A 158 -10.12 5.91 -12.26
C ARG A 158 -9.93 5.31 -10.87
N ALA A 159 -10.46 5.95 -9.81
CA ALA A 159 -10.39 5.40 -8.46
C ALA A 159 -11.11 4.04 -8.36
N ALA A 160 -12.31 3.91 -8.94
CA ALA A 160 -13.05 2.65 -8.96
C ALA A 160 -12.33 1.55 -9.77
N GLN A 161 -11.73 1.92 -10.90
CA GLN A 161 -10.96 1.00 -11.72
C GLN A 161 -9.69 0.53 -11.01
N LEU A 162 -8.94 1.45 -10.42
CA LEU A 162 -7.72 1.16 -9.66
C LEU A 162 -8.01 0.28 -8.44
N GLN A 163 -9.14 0.50 -7.75
CA GLN A 163 -9.56 -0.36 -6.65
C GLN A 163 -9.73 -1.81 -7.09
N LYS A 164 -10.34 -2.06 -8.26
CA LYS A 164 -10.50 -3.42 -8.82
C LYS A 164 -9.15 -4.03 -9.20
N GLU A 165 -8.26 -3.25 -9.81
CA GLU A 165 -6.91 -3.68 -10.15
C GLU A 165 -6.14 -4.11 -8.90
N LEU A 166 -6.11 -3.26 -7.87
CA LEU A 166 -5.47 -3.56 -6.58
C LEU A 166 -6.03 -4.81 -5.92
N MET A 167 -7.36 -4.98 -5.88
CA MET A 167 -7.98 -6.18 -5.32
C MET A 167 -7.57 -7.45 -6.08
N THR A 168 -7.57 -7.38 -7.41
CA THR A 168 -7.22 -8.51 -8.29
C THR A 168 -5.75 -8.91 -8.10
N GLU A 169 -4.85 -7.93 -8.11
CA GLU A 169 -3.41 -8.15 -7.92
C GLU A 169 -3.11 -8.70 -6.52
N MET A 170 -3.68 -8.10 -5.47
CA MET A 170 -3.49 -8.59 -4.11
C MET A 170 -4.00 -10.01 -3.93
N GLN A 171 -5.12 -10.38 -4.56
CA GLN A 171 -5.62 -11.74 -4.53
C GLN A 171 -4.70 -12.72 -5.27
N ALA A 172 -4.18 -12.32 -6.44
CA ALA A 172 -3.24 -13.13 -7.21
C ALA A 172 -1.95 -13.38 -6.42
N LEU A 173 -1.39 -12.35 -5.79
CA LEU A 173 -0.17 -12.47 -4.98
C LEU A 173 -0.37 -13.32 -3.73
N GLN A 174 -1.51 -13.16 -3.05
CA GLN A 174 -1.83 -14.02 -1.92
C GLN A 174 -1.96 -15.48 -2.33
N ASN A 175 -2.55 -15.77 -3.49
CA ASN A 175 -2.64 -17.13 -4.01
C ASN A 175 -1.25 -17.68 -4.33
N GLN A 176 -0.39 -16.90 -4.97
CA GLN A 176 0.99 -17.28 -5.28
C GLN A 176 1.82 -17.61 -4.04
N VAL A 177 1.68 -16.81 -2.97
CA VAL A 177 2.33 -17.07 -1.68
C VAL A 177 1.79 -18.35 -1.03
N LYS A 178 0.50 -18.65 -1.15
CA LYS A 178 -0.13 -19.85 -0.56
C LYS A 178 0.16 -21.15 -1.32
N THR A 179 0.28 -21.10 -2.65
CA THR A 179 0.43 -22.29 -3.50
C THR A 179 1.87 -22.76 -3.69
N THR A 180 2.86 -21.98 -3.22
CA THR A 180 4.27 -22.35 -3.32
C THR A 180 4.70 -23.07 -2.03
N PRO A 181 4.85 -24.41 -2.02
CA PRO A 181 5.46 -25.07 -0.88
C PRO A 181 6.88 -24.55 -0.69
N ALA A 182 7.33 -24.45 0.57
CA ALA A 182 8.71 -24.12 0.90
C ALA A 182 9.62 -25.05 0.07
N LYS A 183 10.33 -24.50 -0.91
CA LYS A 183 11.31 -25.25 -1.68
C LYS A 183 12.43 -25.61 -0.72
N THR A 184 12.34 -26.78 -0.09
CA THR A 184 13.48 -27.43 0.54
C THR A 184 14.47 -27.71 -0.58
N ALA A 185 15.59 -26.98 -0.58
CA ALA A 185 16.68 -27.22 -1.50
C ALA A 185 17.25 -28.64 -1.26
N PRO A 186 17.66 -29.36 -2.34
CA PRO A 186 18.33 -30.65 -2.22
C PRO A 186 19.74 -30.51 -1.63
#